data_AF-J9B031-F1
#
_entry.id   AF-J9B031-F1
#
_cell.length_a   1.000
_cell.length_b   1.000
_cell.length_c   1.000
_cell.angle_alpha   90.00
_cell.angle_beta   90.00
_cell.angle_gamma   90.00
#
_symmetry.space_group_name_H-M   'P 1'
#
loop_
_entity.id
_entity.type
_entity.pdbx_description
1 polymer ?
#
loop_
_entity_poly.entity_id
_entity_poly.type
_entity_poly.pdbx_seq_one_letter_code
_entity_poly.pdbx_strand_id
1 'polypeptide(L)'
;MPEYEGTSTRLIDYVVIIEFDETQIRHGSSVGNIVQRFPKYDWSDISLSPSLEVFSQPQGWALSAETRPVCFFANTLTDIMGARQYACCLQVYEPCGDGIEEVDDTRSDEGPSLFKPKVIVILSRFPFFDLFRNCLNQILLALLEAEDKAELMISTLLSQVYLTPGMPAVSFCLGSDRLSVRAPKSPTIPVTSDKVTLFLQQLGTIHNILTLLCAVMTDYKILFRSSSLSLLADSCYALRSLLYPFDYPHTYVPVLPELLIEYLESPTPYIMGVLNTVRIRCTDLDAVVVDLD
;
A
#
# COMPACT_ATOMS: atom_id res chain seq x y z
N MET A 1 23.66 -4.30 30.77
CA MET A 1 22.55 -4.48 29.81
C MET A 1 23.15 -5.12 28.58
N PRO A 2 22.58 -6.21 28.06
CA PRO A 2 23.16 -6.87 26.90
C PRO A 2 23.06 -5.90 25.71
N GLU A 3 24.18 -5.66 25.05
CA GLU A 3 24.24 -4.97 23.77
C GLU A 3 23.42 -5.78 22.78
N TYR A 4 22.24 -5.29 22.41
CA TYR A 4 21.58 -5.75 21.18
C TYR A 4 22.49 -5.28 20.04
N GLU A 5 23.40 -6.14 19.60
CA GLU A 5 23.97 -6.05 18.25
C GLU A 5 22.79 -6.20 17.28
N GLY A 6 22.16 -5.08 16.95
CA GLY A 6 21.03 -5.05 16.04
C GLY A 6 21.50 -5.54 14.68
N THR A 7 20.88 -6.59 14.17
CA THR A 7 21.07 -7.01 12.78
C THR A 7 20.72 -5.83 11.88
N SER A 8 21.63 -5.49 10.96
CA SER A 8 21.38 -4.41 10.01
C SER A 8 20.35 -4.84 8.99
N THR A 9 19.28 -4.07 8.85
CA THR A 9 18.14 -4.40 7.99
C THR A 9 18.05 -3.40 6.84
N ARG A 10 17.84 -3.89 5.61
CA ARG A 10 17.63 -3.04 4.43
C ARG A 10 16.44 -2.10 4.64
N LEU A 11 16.53 -0.85 4.20
CA LEU A 11 15.40 0.09 4.26
C LEU A 11 14.20 -0.42 3.46
N ILE A 12 14.44 -0.93 2.26
CA ILE A 12 13.44 -1.53 1.38
C ILE A 12 13.94 -2.89 0.87
N ASP A 13 13.03 -3.80 0.61
CA ASP A 13 13.33 -5.13 0.08
C ASP A 13 13.15 -5.18 -1.43
N TYR A 14 12.11 -4.53 -1.96
CA TYR A 14 11.86 -4.48 -3.39
C TYR A 14 11.35 -3.12 -3.87
N VAL A 15 11.64 -2.82 -5.13
CA VAL A 15 10.86 -1.89 -5.96
C VAL A 15 10.28 -2.67 -7.13
N VAL A 16 8.98 -2.51 -7.38
CA VAL A 16 8.26 -3.22 -8.44
C VAL A 16 7.45 -2.24 -9.26
N ILE A 17 7.47 -2.37 -10.58
CA ILE A 17 6.62 -1.64 -11.50
C ILE A 17 5.64 -2.65 -12.10
N ILE A 18 4.35 -2.38 -11.90
CA ILE A 18 3.25 -3.22 -12.35
C ILE A 18 2.45 -2.41 -13.36
N GLU A 19 2.21 -2.97 -14.54
CA GLU A 19 1.46 -2.32 -15.61
C GLU A 19 0.23 -3.15 -15.97
N PHE A 20 -0.78 -2.47 -16.50
CA PHE A 20 -1.97 -3.10 -17.04
C PHE A 20 -1.63 -3.99 -18.24
N ASP A 21 -2.02 -5.27 -18.21
CA ASP A 21 -1.81 -6.20 -19.31
C ASP A 21 -2.80 -5.93 -20.46
N GLU A 22 -2.32 -5.29 -21.52
CA GLU A 22 -3.14 -4.99 -22.70
C GLU A 22 -3.48 -6.22 -23.56
N THR A 23 -2.82 -7.36 -23.35
CA THR A 23 -3.02 -8.55 -24.18
C THR A 23 -4.26 -9.36 -23.78
N GLN A 24 -4.81 -9.12 -22.59
CA GLN A 24 -5.90 -9.91 -21.99
C GLN A 24 -7.16 -9.08 -21.68
N ILE A 25 -7.36 -7.95 -22.37
CA ILE A 25 -8.48 -7.04 -22.10
C ILE A 25 -9.82 -7.75 -22.36
N ARG A 26 -10.69 -7.73 -21.34
CA ARG A 26 -12.08 -8.16 -21.42
C ARG A 26 -12.96 -7.10 -20.78
N HIS A 27 -13.85 -6.50 -21.58
CA HIS A 27 -14.76 -5.44 -21.13
C HIS A 27 -14.04 -4.28 -20.40
N GLY A 28 -12.90 -3.82 -20.94
CA GLY A 28 -12.09 -2.76 -20.34
C GLY A 28 -11.33 -3.14 -19.06
N SER A 29 -11.38 -4.41 -18.64
CA SER A 29 -10.65 -4.95 -17.49
C SER A 29 -9.59 -5.96 -17.91
N SER A 30 -8.53 -6.08 -17.11
CA SER A 30 -7.45 -7.04 -17.33
C SER A 30 -6.80 -7.42 -15.98
N VAL A 31 -5.52 -7.79 -15.99
CA VAL A 31 -4.69 -8.05 -14.82
C VAL A 31 -3.49 -7.11 -14.80
N GLY A 32 -2.85 -6.99 -13.64
CA GLY A 32 -1.53 -6.37 -13.52
C GLY A 32 -0.45 -7.37 -13.90
N ASN A 33 0.58 -6.90 -14.60
CA ASN A 33 1.77 -7.66 -14.91
C ASN A 33 2.99 -6.94 -14.34
N ILE A 34 3.84 -7.67 -13.61
CA ILE A 34 5.13 -7.15 -13.14
C ILE A 34 6.07 -7.01 -14.33
N VAL A 35 6.23 -5.78 -14.82
CA VAL A 35 7.13 -5.48 -15.96
C VAL A 35 8.57 -5.27 -15.51
N GLN A 36 8.78 -4.74 -14.31
CA GLN A 36 10.09 -4.56 -13.71
C GLN A 36 10.07 -4.89 -12.23
N ARG A 37 11.14 -5.55 -11.75
CA ARG A 37 11.38 -5.78 -10.32
C ARG A 37 12.85 -5.62 -9.97
N PHE A 38 13.08 -5.01 -8.82
CA PHE A 38 14.40 -4.75 -8.27
C PHE A 38 14.43 -5.20 -6.81
N PRO A 39 15.33 -6.12 -6.41
CA PRO A 39 16.22 -6.91 -7.27
C PRO A 39 15.49 -7.90 -8.19
N LYS A 40 16.20 -8.36 -9.24
CA LYS A 40 15.69 -9.34 -10.21
C LYS A 40 15.40 -10.72 -9.61
N TYR A 41 16.08 -11.06 -8.51
CA TYR A 41 15.95 -12.34 -7.81
C TYR A 41 15.51 -12.10 -6.37
N ASP A 42 14.95 -13.12 -5.74
CA ASP A 42 14.53 -13.01 -4.34
C ASP A 42 15.72 -12.94 -3.39
N TRP A 43 15.51 -12.26 -2.27
CA TRP A 43 16.46 -12.30 -1.17
C TRP A 43 16.41 -13.66 -0.49
N SER A 44 17.50 -14.05 0.15
CA SER A 44 17.53 -15.29 0.94
C SER A 44 16.60 -15.26 2.16
N ASP A 45 16.30 -14.06 2.68
CA ASP A 45 15.48 -13.85 3.88
C ASP A 45 14.03 -13.45 3.59
N ILE A 46 13.70 -13.06 2.35
CA ILE A 46 12.34 -12.64 1.97
C ILE A 46 12.13 -12.80 0.47
N SER A 47 10.97 -13.32 0.08
CA SER A 47 10.56 -13.48 -1.32
C SER A 47 9.54 -12.43 -1.72
N LEU A 48 9.45 -12.16 -3.02
CA LEU A 48 8.39 -11.30 -3.55
C LEU A 48 7.03 -12.00 -3.42
N SER A 49 6.01 -11.29 -2.95
CA SER A 49 4.65 -11.85 -2.83
C SER A 49 4.07 -12.16 -4.23
N PRO A 50 3.50 -13.35 -4.44
CA PRO A 50 2.89 -13.74 -5.73
C PRO A 50 1.53 -13.08 -5.99
N SER A 51 0.99 -12.33 -5.03
CA SER A 51 -0.32 -11.64 -5.15
C SER A 51 -0.18 -10.13 -5.13
N LEU A 52 1.04 -9.61 -5.30
CA LEU A 52 1.33 -8.18 -5.19
C LEU A 52 0.44 -7.34 -6.10
N GLU A 53 0.20 -7.80 -7.32
CA GLU A 53 -0.58 -7.14 -8.37
C GLU A 53 -2.04 -6.91 -7.94
N VAL A 54 -2.62 -7.88 -7.23
CA VAL A 54 -4.00 -7.80 -6.72
C VAL A 54 -4.10 -6.77 -5.60
N PHE A 55 -3.13 -6.75 -4.68
CA PHE A 55 -3.11 -5.81 -3.55
C PHE A 55 -2.64 -4.40 -3.91
N SER A 56 -1.99 -4.23 -5.07
CA SER A 56 -1.49 -2.94 -5.57
C SER A 56 -2.55 -2.12 -6.31
N GLN A 57 -3.62 -2.78 -6.79
CA GLN A 57 -4.76 -2.17 -7.45
C GLN A 57 -6.09 -2.74 -6.90
N PRO A 58 -6.50 -2.36 -5.68
CA PRO A 58 -7.64 -2.97 -4.98
C PRO A 58 -8.98 -2.85 -5.70
N GLN A 59 -9.17 -1.77 -6.48
CA GLN A 59 -10.33 -1.52 -7.34
C GLN A 59 -10.34 -2.35 -8.64
N GLY A 60 -9.33 -3.21 -8.85
CA GLY A 60 -9.15 -3.96 -10.08
C GLY A 60 -8.38 -3.20 -11.16
N TRP A 61 -7.80 -3.98 -12.06
CA TRP A 61 -7.07 -3.49 -13.23
C TRP A 61 -8.08 -3.22 -14.34
N ALA A 62 -8.57 -1.98 -14.40
CA ALA A 62 -9.54 -1.53 -15.39
C ALA A 62 -9.13 -0.18 -16.00
N LEU A 63 -9.46 -0.02 -17.29
CA LEU A 63 -9.31 1.24 -18.00
C LEU A 63 -10.25 2.31 -17.41
N SER A 64 -9.82 3.56 -17.49
CA SER A 64 -10.57 4.73 -17.02
C SER A 64 -10.81 5.67 -18.19
N ALA A 65 -12.05 6.11 -18.40
CA ALA A 65 -12.37 7.15 -19.37
C ALA A 65 -11.96 8.56 -18.89
N GLU A 66 -11.71 8.71 -17.59
CA GLU A 66 -11.33 9.98 -16.97
C GLU A 66 -9.88 9.92 -16.47
N THR A 67 -9.18 11.05 -16.56
CA THR A 67 -7.90 11.25 -15.87
C THR A 67 -8.09 11.09 -14.37
N ARG A 68 -7.16 10.42 -13.69
CA ARG A 68 -7.18 10.27 -12.24
C ARG A 68 -5.93 10.89 -11.62
N PRO A 69 -6.04 11.56 -10.46
CA PRO A 69 -4.86 12.04 -9.76
C PRO A 69 -4.01 10.86 -9.27
N VAL A 70 -2.71 11.12 -9.09
CA VAL A 70 -1.81 10.15 -8.48
C VAL A 70 -2.29 9.81 -7.07
N CYS A 71 -2.44 8.52 -6.79
CA CYS A 71 -2.95 8.01 -5.52
C CYS A 71 -1.89 7.18 -4.80
N PHE A 72 -1.63 7.48 -3.52
CA PHE A 72 -0.72 6.71 -2.69
C PHE A 72 -1.48 5.97 -1.60
N PHE A 73 -1.16 4.72 -1.33
CA PHE A 73 -1.65 4.00 -0.16
C PHE A 73 -0.67 2.90 0.23
N ALA A 74 -0.82 2.35 1.43
CA ALA A 74 -0.03 1.21 1.88
C ALA A 74 -0.93 0.01 2.19
N ASN A 75 -0.55 -1.16 1.71
CA ASN A 75 -1.17 -2.42 2.10
C ASN A 75 -0.20 -3.25 2.93
N THR A 76 -0.70 -4.30 3.59
CA THR A 76 0.14 -5.22 4.38
C THR A 76 0.01 -6.62 3.83
N LEU A 77 1.14 -7.16 3.39
CA LEU A 77 1.30 -8.53 2.93
C LEU A 77 1.83 -9.34 4.11
N THR A 78 1.18 -10.45 4.41
CA THR A 78 1.58 -11.33 5.52
C THR A 78 2.00 -12.67 4.94
N ASP A 79 3.17 -13.16 5.32
CA ASP A 79 3.63 -14.48 4.93
C ASP A 79 3.05 -15.58 5.83
N ILE A 80 3.38 -16.83 5.50
CA ILE A 80 2.93 -18.01 6.25
C ILE A 80 3.51 -18.08 7.68
N MET A 81 4.58 -17.35 7.98
CA MET A 81 5.20 -17.26 9.29
C MET A 81 4.65 -16.08 10.10
N GLY A 82 3.70 -15.31 9.55
CA GLY A 82 3.14 -14.12 10.18
C GLY A 82 4.01 -12.87 10.06
N ALA A 83 5.13 -12.93 9.33
CA ALA A 83 5.95 -11.76 9.06
C ALA A 83 5.22 -10.85 8.07
N ARG A 84 5.34 -9.54 8.30
CA ARG A 84 4.59 -8.52 7.57
C ARG A 84 5.53 -7.69 6.71
N GLN A 85 5.12 -7.45 5.48
CA GLN A 85 5.76 -6.55 4.56
C GLN A 85 4.75 -5.49 4.11
N TYR A 86 5.13 -4.23 4.20
CA TYR A 86 4.32 -3.11 3.76
C TYR A 86 4.53 -2.89 2.27
N ALA A 87 3.45 -2.98 1.50
CA ALA A 87 3.41 -2.63 0.09
C ALA A 87 2.95 -1.18 -0.04
N CYS A 88 3.90 -0.26 -0.21
CA CYS A 88 3.62 1.16 -0.42
C CYS A 88 3.44 1.40 -1.92
N CYS A 89 2.21 1.67 -2.34
CA CYS A 89 1.80 1.71 -3.74
C CYS A 89 1.55 3.16 -4.18
N LEU A 90 2.13 3.54 -5.31
CA LEU A 90 1.83 4.78 -6.03
C LEU A 90 1.11 4.44 -7.34
N GLN A 91 -0.20 4.64 -7.36
CA GLN A 91 -1.05 4.42 -8.53
C GLN A 91 -1.03 5.66 -9.43
N VAL A 92 -0.77 5.44 -10.71
CA VAL A 92 -0.85 6.43 -11.77
C VAL A 92 -1.68 5.89 -12.92
N TYR A 93 -2.29 6.80 -13.68
CA TYR A 93 -3.06 6.47 -14.88
C TYR A 93 -2.38 7.12 -16.07
N GLU A 94 -1.90 6.29 -16.99
CA GLU A 94 -1.21 6.72 -18.20
C GLU A 94 -2.17 6.60 -19.38
N PRO A 95 -2.08 7.48 -20.40
CA PRO A 95 -2.91 7.37 -21.58
C PRO A 95 -2.63 6.05 -22.32
N CYS A 96 -3.70 5.42 -22.83
CA CYS A 96 -3.58 4.29 -23.73
C CYS A 96 -2.95 4.75 -25.06
N GLY A 97 -2.19 3.86 -25.71
CA GLY A 97 -1.72 4.11 -27.08
C GLY A 97 -2.87 3.99 -28.09
N ASP A 98 -2.65 4.47 -29.31
CA ASP A 98 -3.64 4.54 -30.41
C ASP A 98 -4.24 3.19 -30.85
N GLY A 99 -3.85 2.06 -30.24
CA GLY A 99 -4.31 0.71 -30.60
C GLY A 99 -5.48 0.15 -29.77
N ILE A 100 -5.92 0.85 -28.72
CA ILE A 100 -7.09 0.46 -27.91
C ILE A 100 -8.31 1.22 -28.42
N GLU A 101 -8.75 0.89 -29.64
CA GLU A 101 -9.98 1.40 -30.23
C GLU A 101 -11.18 0.66 -29.61
N GLU A 102 -12.06 1.36 -28.90
CA GLU A 102 -13.43 0.89 -28.76
C GLU A 102 -14.12 1.01 -30.13
N VAL A 103 -14.84 -0.04 -30.49
CA VAL A 103 -15.72 -0.07 -31.67
C VAL A 103 -16.86 0.92 -31.47
N ASP A 104 -16.64 2.20 -31.80
CA ASP A 104 -17.71 3.12 -32.13
C ASP A 104 -17.24 4.15 -33.16
N ASP A 105 -17.67 3.94 -34.40
CA ASP A 105 -17.47 4.81 -35.56
C ASP A 105 -18.27 6.12 -35.34
N THR A 106 -17.78 7.05 -34.51
CA THR A 106 -18.03 8.49 -34.67
C THR A 106 -17.25 9.33 -33.64
N ARG A 107 -16.05 9.79 -33.99
CA ARG A 107 -15.60 11.22 -33.96
C ARG A 107 -14.08 11.34 -34.06
N SER A 108 -13.67 12.32 -34.85
CA SER A 108 -12.30 12.78 -35.09
C SER A 108 -11.77 13.69 -33.96
N ASP A 109 -10.47 13.55 -33.67
CA ASP A 109 -9.53 14.59 -33.19
C ASP A 109 -9.76 15.16 -31.76
N GLU A 110 -9.49 14.38 -30.69
CA GLU A 110 -9.39 14.89 -29.30
C GLU A 110 -8.77 13.86 -28.32
N GLY A 111 -7.44 13.84 -28.15
CA GLY A 111 -6.73 13.18 -27.03
C GLY A 111 -6.89 11.65 -26.87
N PRO A 112 -6.16 11.03 -25.91
CA PRO A 112 -6.36 9.63 -25.56
C PRO A 112 -7.72 9.44 -24.89
N SER A 113 -8.55 8.54 -25.42
CA SER A 113 -9.92 8.27 -24.93
C SER A 113 -9.95 7.46 -23.64
N LEU A 114 -8.89 6.70 -23.36
CA LEU A 114 -8.80 5.78 -22.22
C LEU A 114 -7.45 5.89 -21.54
N PHE A 115 -7.45 5.71 -20.22
CA PHE A 115 -6.28 5.69 -19.37
C PHE A 115 -6.13 4.33 -18.71
N LYS A 116 -4.93 3.76 -18.76
CA LYS A 116 -4.59 2.48 -18.15
C LYS A 116 -3.86 2.70 -16.83
N PRO A 117 -4.13 1.86 -15.81
CA PRO A 117 -3.44 1.95 -14.54
C PRO A 117 -2.02 1.40 -14.62
N LYS A 118 -1.12 2.03 -13.86
CA LYS A 118 0.24 1.58 -13.57
C LYS A 118 0.53 1.85 -12.11
N VAL A 119 1.26 0.95 -11.47
CA VAL A 119 1.57 1.06 -10.04
C VAL A 119 3.05 0.84 -9.80
N ILE A 120 3.67 1.79 -9.10
CA ILE A 120 5.05 1.67 -8.61
C ILE A 120 4.95 1.33 -7.13
N VAL A 121 5.61 0.24 -6.72
CA VAL A 121 5.50 -0.30 -5.36
C VAL A 121 6.86 -0.37 -4.70
N ILE A 122 6.96 0.17 -3.49
CA ILE A 122 8.05 -0.12 -2.55
C ILE A 122 7.57 -1.16 -1.55
N LEU A 123 8.33 -2.25 -1.40
CA LEU A 123 8.13 -3.23 -0.34
C LEU A 123 9.15 -3.02 0.77
N SER A 124 8.69 -2.88 2.01
CA SER A 124 9.55 -2.68 3.18
C SER A 124 9.00 -3.37 4.43
N ARG A 125 9.89 -3.76 5.33
CA ARG A 125 9.56 -4.19 6.70
C ARG A 125 9.29 -3.01 7.65
N PHE A 126 9.60 -1.79 7.22
CA PHE A 126 9.40 -0.58 8.02
C PHE A 126 8.14 0.17 7.58
N PRO A 127 7.36 0.74 8.51
CA PRO A 127 6.16 1.52 8.18
C PRO A 127 6.49 3.01 7.96
N PHE A 128 7.52 3.32 7.17
CA PHE A 128 7.90 4.72 6.86
C PHE A 128 7.09 5.29 5.68
N PHE A 129 5.77 5.26 5.80
CA PHE A 129 4.86 5.55 4.67
C PHE A 129 5.09 6.92 4.04
N ASP A 130 5.27 7.97 4.84
CA ASP A 130 5.50 9.33 4.33
C ASP A 130 6.83 9.43 3.55
N LEU A 131 7.88 8.74 4.03
CA LEU A 131 9.17 8.64 3.34
C LEU A 131 9.00 7.92 2.00
N PHE A 132 8.33 6.77 2.00
CA PHE A 132 8.15 5.97 0.79
C PHE A 132 7.23 6.65 -0.22
N ARG A 133 6.22 7.39 0.21
CA ARG A 133 5.42 8.26 -0.65
C ARG A 133 6.31 9.28 -1.37
N ASN A 134 7.21 9.95 -0.64
CA ASN A 134 8.13 10.91 -1.24
C ASN A 134 9.10 10.23 -2.21
N CYS A 135 9.66 9.07 -1.83
CA CYS A 135 10.56 8.31 -2.70
C CYS A 135 9.87 7.87 -4.00
N LEU A 136 8.65 7.34 -3.92
CA LEU A 136 7.88 6.89 -5.08
C LEU A 136 7.55 8.05 -6.02
N ASN A 137 7.22 9.23 -5.50
CA ASN A 137 6.99 10.42 -6.35
C ASN A 137 8.27 10.84 -7.08
N GLN A 138 9.43 10.82 -6.42
CA GLN A 138 10.71 11.11 -7.07
C GLN A 138 11.06 10.06 -8.13
N ILE A 139 10.83 8.77 -7.85
CA ILE A 139 11.03 7.69 -8.82
C ILE A 139 10.10 7.84 -10.02
N LEU A 140 8.82 8.18 -9.81
CA LEU A 140 7.87 8.45 -10.90
C LEU A 140 8.37 9.58 -11.81
N LEU A 141 8.79 10.71 -11.23
CA LEU A 141 9.34 11.82 -12.00
C LEU A 141 10.60 11.41 -12.77
N ALA A 142 11.49 10.65 -12.13
CA ALA A 142 12.69 10.14 -12.80
C ALA A 142 12.37 9.19 -13.95
N LEU A 143 11.36 8.31 -13.82
CA LEU A 143 10.91 7.41 -14.89
C LEU A 143 10.37 8.18 -16.12
N LEU A 144 9.73 9.34 -15.89
CA LEU A 144 9.28 10.21 -16.98
C LEU A 144 10.43 10.92 -17.70
N GLU A 145 11.57 11.11 -17.03
CA GLU A 145 12.75 11.75 -17.61
C GLU A 145 13.70 10.77 -18.30
N ALA A 146 14.13 9.72 -17.60
CA ALA A 146 15.07 8.70 -18.08
C ALA A 146 15.11 7.49 -17.14
N GLU A 147 15.01 6.28 -17.69
CA GLU A 147 15.05 5.02 -16.93
C GLU A 147 16.31 4.90 -16.06
N ASP A 148 17.49 5.24 -16.60
CA ASP A 148 18.77 5.19 -15.86
C ASP A 148 18.75 6.04 -14.57
N LYS A 149 18.04 7.18 -14.58
CA LYS A 149 17.91 8.04 -13.39
C LYS A 149 17.06 7.36 -12.32
N ALA A 150 15.96 6.73 -12.72
CA ALA A 150 15.09 6.00 -11.81
C ALA A 150 15.81 4.77 -11.24
N GLU A 151 16.53 4.02 -12.07
CA GLU A 151 17.32 2.87 -11.62
C GLU A 151 18.39 3.27 -10.60
N LEU A 152 19.06 4.41 -10.79
CA LEU A 152 20.03 4.93 -9.81
C LEU A 152 19.37 5.25 -8.46
N MET A 153 18.18 5.87 -8.48
CA MET A 153 17.40 6.13 -7.27
C MET A 153 17.00 4.83 -6.57
N ILE A 154 16.48 3.86 -7.31
CA ILE A 154 16.10 2.54 -6.81
C ILE A 154 17.30 1.80 -6.22
N SER A 155 18.44 1.81 -6.92
CA SER A 155 19.70 1.22 -6.48
C SER A 155 20.19 1.84 -5.17
N THR A 156 20.08 3.16 -5.03
CA THR A 156 20.44 3.87 -3.79
C THR A 156 19.61 3.37 -2.61
N LEU A 157 18.29 3.26 -2.77
CA LEU A 157 17.40 2.78 -1.72
C LEU A 157 17.65 1.30 -1.34
N LEU A 158 17.92 0.44 -2.33
CA LEU A 158 18.14 -0.99 -2.11
C LEU A 158 19.53 -1.32 -1.53
N SER A 159 20.57 -0.59 -1.95
CA SER A 159 21.96 -1.00 -1.72
C SER A 159 22.74 -0.12 -0.74
N GLN A 160 22.27 1.10 -0.44
CA GLN A 160 23.04 2.05 0.37
C GLN A 160 22.41 2.37 1.72
N VAL A 161 21.13 2.03 1.93
CA VAL A 161 20.41 2.39 3.15
C VAL A 161 20.08 1.16 3.98
N TYR A 162 20.87 0.95 5.03
CA TYR A 162 20.67 -0.10 6.03
C TYR A 162 20.46 0.53 7.40
N LEU A 163 19.50 -0.02 8.14
CA LEU A 163 19.08 0.48 9.43
C LEU A 163 19.42 -0.54 10.51
N THR A 164 20.21 -0.07 11.48
CA THR A 164 20.56 -0.83 12.67
C THR A 164 19.94 -0.15 13.89
N PRO A 165 19.11 -0.85 14.70
CA PRO A 165 18.57 -0.31 15.94
C PRO A 165 19.67 0.27 16.84
N GLY A 166 19.40 1.43 17.45
CA GLY A 166 20.36 2.14 18.30
C GLY A 166 21.39 3.00 17.56
N MET A 167 21.54 2.85 16.24
CA MET A 167 22.47 3.67 15.46
C MET A 167 21.90 5.07 15.10
N PRO A 168 22.76 6.05 14.79
CA PRO A 168 22.35 7.34 14.26
C PRO A 168 21.50 7.24 12.99
N ALA A 169 20.86 8.35 12.62
CA ALA A 169 20.10 8.37 11.37
C ALA A 169 21.06 8.24 10.17
N VAL A 170 20.65 7.47 9.17
CA VAL A 170 21.35 7.32 7.90
C VAL A 170 20.80 8.38 6.95
N SER A 171 21.68 9.22 6.42
CA SER A 171 21.34 10.19 5.39
C SER A 171 21.71 9.67 4.01
N PHE A 172 20.85 9.91 3.03
CA PHE A 172 21.07 9.55 1.65
C PHE A 172 20.47 10.61 0.72
N CYS A 173 20.89 10.64 -0.53
CA CYS A 173 20.32 11.52 -1.54
C CYS A 173 19.45 10.71 -2.49
N LEU A 174 18.26 11.22 -2.80
CA LEU A 174 17.40 10.67 -3.83
C LEU A 174 17.10 11.80 -4.83
N GLY A 175 17.77 11.79 -5.98
CA GLY A 175 17.81 12.95 -6.87
C GLY A 175 18.46 14.15 -6.20
N SER A 176 17.76 15.28 -6.14
CA SER A 176 18.21 16.50 -5.44
C SER A 176 17.92 16.50 -3.94
N ASP A 177 17.08 15.59 -3.46
CA ASP A 177 16.57 15.63 -2.10
C ASP A 177 17.50 14.87 -1.15
N ARG A 178 17.88 15.53 -0.06
CA ARG A 178 18.64 14.90 1.03
C ARG A 178 17.68 14.38 2.08
N LEU A 179 17.53 13.07 2.15
CA LEU A 179 16.64 12.37 3.07
C LEU A 179 17.44 11.78 4.23
N SER A 180 16.77 11.59 5.36
CA SER A 180 17.37 10.96 6.53
C SER A 180 16.36 10.09 7.24
N VAL A 181 16.76 8.87 7.58
CA VAL A 181 15.91 7.88 8.23
C VAL A 181 16.68 7.18 9.34
N ARG A 182 15.99 6.78 10.40
CA ARG A 182 16.60 6.07 11.53
C ARG A 182 15.81 4.80 11.79
N ALA A 183 16.52 3.73 12.17
CA ALA A 183 15.88 2.54 12.73
C ALA A 183 14.92 2.91 13.88
N PRO A 184 13.75 2.27 13.98
CA PRO A 184 12.91 2.40 15.17
C PRO A 184 13.74 2.09 16.43
N LYS A 185 13.53 2.88 17.49
CA LYS A 185 14.29 2.72 18.75
C LYS A 185 14.01 1.39 19.44
N SER A 186 12.80 0.87 19.26
CA SER A 186 12.37 -0.45 19.71
C SER A 186 11.71 -1.15 18.53
N PRO A 187 11.96 -2.46 18.31
CA PRO A 187 11.27 -3.22 17.28
C PRO A 187 9.78 -3.43 17.59
N THR A 188 9.37 -3.30 18.86
CA THR A 188 7.98 -3.55 19.28
C THR A 188 7.11 -2.30 19.29
N ILE A 189 7.71 -1.11 19.39
CA ILE A 189 6.94 0.15 19.47
C ILE A 189 6.55 0.56 18.06
N PRO A 190 5.23 0.70 17.75
CA PRO A 190 4.78 1.12 16.43
C PRO A 190 5.29 2.53 16.08
N VAL A 191 5.76 2.69 14.84
CA VAL A 191 6.10 4.02 14.31
C VAL A 191 4.85 4.60 13.65
N THR A 192 4.19 5.52 14.33
CA THR A 192 2.86 5.99 13.91
C THR A 192 2.85 7.33 13.18
N SER A 193 3.92 8.13 13.29
CA SER A 193 3.90 9.53 12.84
C SER A 193 2.65 10.25 13.40
N ASP A 194 1.89 10.94 12.56
CA ASP A 194 0.62 11.58 12.85
C ASP A 194 -0.62 10.68 12.73
N LYS A 195 -0.48 9.43 12.24
CA LYS A 195 -1.59 8.56 11.84
C LYS A 195 -2.57 8.26 12.97
N VAL A 196 -2.09 7.98 14.18
CA VAL A 196 -2.95 7.76 15.36
C VAL A 196 -3.71 9.03 15.74
N THR A 197 -3.05 10.18 15.72
CA THR A 197 -3.68 11.46 16.06
C THR A 197 -4.79 11.80 15.06
N LEU A 198 -4.50 11.69 13.76
CA LEU A 198 -5.49 11.94 12.69
C LEU A 198 -6.66 10.97 12.77
N PHE A 199 -6.39 9.69 13.03
CA PHE A 199 -7.42 8.67 13.18
C PHE A 199 -8.36 8.95 14.36
N LEU A 200 -7.81 9.30 15.53
CA LEU A 200 -8.64 9.64 16.70
C LEU A 200 -9.46 10.90 16.48
N GLN A 201 -8.93 11.88 15.74
CA GLN A 201 -9.68 13.07 15.32
C GLN A 201 -10.83 12.68 14.37
N GLN A 202 -10.59 11.77 13.44
CA GLN A 202 -11.60 11.29 12.48
C GLN A 202 -12.76 10.56 13.17
N LEU A 203 -12.48 9.77 14.21
CA LEU A 203 -13.54 9.11 15.01
C LEU A 203 -14.44 10.11 15.76
N GLY A 204 -13.98 11.35 15.95
CA GLY A 204 -14.73 12.51 16.43
C GLY A 204 -15.09 12.49 17.91
N THR A 205 -15.59 11.38 18.44
CA THR A 205 -16.07 11.25 19.81
C THR A 205 -15.32 10.19 20.61
N ILE A 206 -15.15 10.44 21.91
CA ILE A 206 -14.60 9.45 22.86
C ILE A 206 -15.43 8.17 22.85
N HIS A 207 -16.75 8.27 22.67
CA HIS A 207 -17.63 7.10 22.58
C HIS A 207 -17.23 6.20 21.42
N ASN A 208 -17.06 6.74 20.21
CA ASN A 208 -16.64 5.96 19.04
C ASN A 208 -15.27 5.31 19.25
N ILE A 209 -14.32 6.07 19.83
CA ILE A 209 -12.98 5.57 20.15
C ILE A 209 -13.06 4.37 21.10
N LEU A 210 -13.78 4.50 22.22
CA LEU A 210 -13.91 3.42 23.20
C LEU A 210 -14.67 2.22 22.63
N THR A 211 -15.75 2.44 21.89
CA THR A 211 -16.51 1.36 21.24
C THR A 211 -15.64 0.57 20.28
N LEU A 212 -14.86 1.25 19.44
CA LEU A 212 -13.98 0.60 18.48
C LEU A 212 -12.82 -0.15 19.17
N LEU A 213 -12.20 0.46 20.18
CA LEU A 213 -11.15 -0.19 20.96
C LEU A 213 -11.66 -1.42 21.69
N CYS A 214 -12.84 -1.34 22.32
CA CYS A 214 -13.49 -2.51 22.94
C CYS A 214 -13.75 -3.61 21.91
N ALA A 215 -14.30 -3.27 20.75
CA ALA A 215 -14.59 -4.24 19.70
C ALA A 215 -13.31 -4.97 19.24
N VAL A 216 -12.24 -4.25 18.90
CA VAL A 216 -11.00 -4.88 18.42
C VAL A 216 -10.32 -5.71 19.51
N MET A 217 -10.39 -5.30 20.78
CA MET A 217 -9.81 -6.03 21.92
C MET A 217 -10.65 -7.26 22.35
N THR A 218 -11.90 -7.34 21.89
CA THR A 218 -12.80 -8.48 22.13
C THR A 218 -12.97 -9.33 20.88
N ASP A 219 -11.99 -9.27 19.97
CA ASP A 219 -11.94 -10.09 18.75
C ASP A 219 -13.18 -9.91 17.85
N TYR A 220 -13.78 -8.72 17.79
CA TYR A 220 -14.82 -8.43 16.79
C TYR A 220 -14.19 -8.18 15.41
N LYS A 221 -14.98 -8.45 14.35
CA LYS A 221 -14.66 -8.05 12.98
C LYS A 221 -14.80 -6.54 12.84
N ILE A 222 -13.76 -5.88 12.35
CA ILE A 222 -13.72 -4.44 12.11
C ILE A 222 -13.61 -4.21 10.60
N LEU A 223 -14.58 -3.48 10.05
CA LEU A 223 -14.61 -3.10 8.64
C LEU A 223 -14.58 -1.58 8.51
N PHE A 224 -13.48 -1.04 7.98
CA PHE A 224 -13.39 0.36 7.60
C PHE A 224 -13.95 0.59 6.19
N ARG A 225 -14.63 1.72 6.01
CA ARG A 225 -15.20 2.18 4.74
C ARG A 225 -14.75 3.61 4.47
N SER A 226 -14.34 3.88 3.24
CA SER A 226 -13.97 5.22 2.76
C SER A 226 -13.89 5.24 1.24
N SER A 227 -13.99 6.43 0.66
CA SER A 227 -13.59 6.70 -0.73
C SER A 227 -12.07 6.82 -0.94
N SER A 228 -11.28 6.90 0.14
CA SER A 228 -9.83 7.09 0.08
C SER A 228 -9.06 5.83 0.50
N LEU A 229 -8.25 5.29 -0.43
CA LEU A 229 -7.33 4.18 -0.16
C LEU A 229 -6.32 4.51 0.95
N SER A 230 -5.79 5.73 0.95
CA SER A 230 -4.84 6.18 1.96
C SER A 230 -5.49 6.21 3.35
N LEU A 231 -6.73 6.70 3.44
CA LEU A 231 -7.44 6.83 4.71
C LEU A 231 -7.79 5.45 5.30
N LEU A 232 -8.17 4.48 4.46
CA LEU A 232 -8.35 3.08 4.86
C LEU A 232 -7.05 2.49 5.44
N ALA A 233 -5.96 2.63 4.68
CA ALA A 233 -4.65 2.13 5.06
C ALA A 233 -4.16 2.70 6.39
N ASP A 234 -4.23 4.03 6.51
CA ASP A 234 -3.78 4.79 7.67
C ASP A 234 -4.62 4.50 8.91
N SER A 235 -5.95 4.39 8.76
CA SER A 235 -6.87 4.09 9.86
C SER A 235 -6.69 2.67 10.39
N CYS A 236 -6.54 1.68 9.51
CA CYS A 236 -6.23 0.31 9.91
C CYS A 236 -4.90 0.23 10.67
N TYR A 237 -3.87 0.92 10.16
CA TYR A 237 -2.55 0.96 10.79
C TYR A 237 -2.58 1.68 12.14
N ALA A 238 -3.33 2.77 12.26
CA ALA A 238 -3.53 3.51 13.50
C ALA A 238 -4.25 2.66 14.55
N LEU A 239 -5.36 2.01 14.21
CA LEU A 239 -6.09 1.12 15.11
C LEU A 239 -5.19 -0.01 15.61
N ARG A 240 -4.45 -0.67 14.71
CA ARG A 240 -3.51 -1.73 15.08
C ARG A 240 -2.42 -1.21 16.00
N SER A 241 -1.91 0.00 15.77
CA SER A 241 -0.86 0.60 16.60
C SER A 241 -1.35 0.92 18.02
N LEU A 242 -2.63 1.24 18.20
CA LEU A 242 -3.26 1.46 19.51
C LEU A 242 -3.35 0.18 20.36
N LEU A 243 -3.21 -1.00 19.76
CA LEU A 243 -3.21 -2.28 20.48
C LEU A 243 -1.90 -2.57 21.23
N TYR A 244 -0.83 -1.80 20.97
CA TYR A 244 0.43 -1.96 21.68
C TYR A 244 0.22 -1.98 23.21
N PRO A 245 0.78 -2.97 23.94
CA PRO A 245 1.87 -3.87 23.54
C PRO A 245 1.42 -5.19 22.91
N PHE A 246 0.14 -5.37 22.59
CA PHE A 246 -0.38 -6.59 21.97
C PHE A 246 -0.22 -6.56 20.45
N ASP A 247 0.17 -7.69 19.88
CA ASP A 247 0.08 -7.92 18.45
C ASP A 247 -1.33 -8.38 18.08
N TYR A 248 -1.91 -7.79 17.04
CA TYR A 248 -3.15 -8.29 16.47
C TYR A 248 -2.90 -9.65 15.80
N PRO A 249 -3.54 -10.75 16.25
CA PRO A 249 -3.20 -12.10 15.80
C PRO A 249 -4.02 -12.57 14.59
N HIS A 250 -5.09 -11.85 14.24
CA HIS A 250 -6.02 -12.27 13.18
C HIS A 250 -5.73 -11.58 11.84
N THR A 251 -6.60 -11.83 10.87
CA THR A 251 -6.49 -11.31 9.50
C THR A 251 -6.47 -9.78 9.48
N TYR A 252 -5.42 -9.22 8.88
CA TYR A 252 -5.21 -7.78 8.78
C TYR A 252 -4.94 -7.41 7.32
N VAL A 253 -5.93 -6.80 6.67
CA VAL A 253 -5.86 -6.39 5.26
C VAL A 253 -6.33 -4.94 5.15
N PRO A 254 -5.44 -3.94 5.34
CA PRO A 254 -5.81 -2.53 5.40
C PRO A 254 -6.68 -2.05 4.24
N VAL A 255 -6.42 -2.61 3.05
CA VAL A 255 -7.20 -2.35 1.85
C VAL A 255 -7.47 -3.67 1.15
N LEU A 256 -8.70 -4.17 1.27
CA LEU A 256 -9.14 -5.43 0.69
C LEU A 256 -9.47 -5.23 -0.80
N PRO A 257 -8.82 -5.97 -1.71
CA PRO A 257 -9.16 -5.96 -3.13
C PRO A 257 -10.58 -6.46 -3.38
N GLU A 258 -11.26 -5.88 -4.37
CA GLU A 258 -12.63 -6.26 -4.74
C GLU A 258 -12.74 -7.73 -5.15
N LEU A 259 -11.70 -8.28 -5.78
CA LEU A 259 -11.61 -9.71 -6.12
C LEU A 259 -11.69 -10.63 -4.88
N LEU A 260 -11.36 -10.12 -3.70
CA LEU A 260 -11.33 -10.86 -2.44
C LEU A 260 -12.48 -10.45 -1.50
N ILE A 261 -13.53 -9.82 -2.02
CA ILE A 261 -14.61 -9.29 -1.18
C ILE A 261 -15.35 -10.36 -0.36
N GLU A 262 -15.36 -11.61 -0.84
CA GLU A 262 -15.92 -12.76 -0.12
C GLU A 262 -15.23 -13.03 1.23
N TYR A 263 -14.00 -12.55 1.43
CA TYR A 263 -13.28 -12.70 2.70
C TYR A 263 -13.93 -11.92 3.85
N LEU A 264 -14.82 -10.97 3.56
CA LEU A 264 -15.65 -10.31 4.59
C LEU A 264 -16.57 -11.30 5.31
N GLU A 265 -16.94 -12.41 4.67
CA GLU A 265 -17.77 -13.46 5.28
C GLU A 265 -16.97 -14.40 6.19
N SER A 266 -15.65 -14.19 6.32
CA SER A 266 -14.79 -15.01 7.16
C SER A 266 -15.38 -15.17 8.57
N PRO A 267 -15.43 -16.40 9.14
CA PRO A 267 -15.94 -16.60 10.49
C PRO A 267 -14.98 -16.06 11.56
N THR A 268 -13.72 -15.80 11.22
CA THR A 268 -12.72 -15.31 12.16
C THR A 268 -12.72 -13.78 12.24
N PRO A 269 -12.24 -13.20 13.36
CA PRO A 269 -12.03 -11.76 13.46
C PRO A 269 -11.11 -11.25 12.36
N TYR A 270 -11.29 -9.98 11.98
CA TYR A 270 -10.41 -9.30 11.05
C TYR A 270 -10.41 -7.80 11.28
N ILE A 271 -9.37 -7.14 10.76
CA ILE A 271 -9.37 -5.70 10.47
C ILE A 271 -9.19 -5.57 8.95
N MET A 272 -10.21 -5.07 8.28
CA MET A 272 -10.21 -4.86 6.82
C MET A 272 -10.72 -3.47 6.46
N GLY A 273 -10.25 -2.94 5.34
CA GLY A 273 -10.77 -1.70 4.75
C GLY A 273 -11.27 -1.94 3.33
N VAL A 274 -12.42 -1.35 2.97
CA VAL A 274 -13.00 -1.47 1.63
C VAL A 274 -13.44 -0.12 1.09
N LEU A 275 -13.22 0.10 -0.21
CA LEU A 275 -13.67 1.30 -0.89
C LEU A 275 -15.20 1.42 -0.89
N ASN A 276 -15.70 2.65 -0.76
CA ASN A 276 -17.14 2.92 -0.77
C ASN A 276 -17.84 2.53 -2.08
N THR A 277 -17.11 2.44 -3.19
CA THR A 277 -17.61 1.95 -4.49
C THR A 277 -18.00 0.47 -4.47
N VAL A 278 -17.40 -0.33 -3.59
CA VAL A 278 -17.72 -1.75 -3.48
C VAL A 278 -19.06 -1.92 -2.78
N ARG A 279 -20.01 -2.55 -3.47
CA ARG A 279 -21.36 -2.76 -2.97
C ARG A 279 -21.39 -3.94 -2.01
N ILE A 280 -21.35 -3.64 -0.73
CA ILE A 280 -21.49 -4.61 0.36
C ILE A 280 -22.88 -4.48 0.97
N ARG A 281 -23.58 -5.61 1.15
CA ARG A 281 -24.80 -5.66 1.98
C ARG A 281 -24.39 -5.67 3.46
N CYS A 282 -24.12 -4.48 4.02
CA CYS A 282 -23.67 -4.36 5.42
C CYS A 282 -24.63 -4.97 6.44
N THR A 283 -25.92 -5.13 6.11
CA THR A 283 -26.94 -5.68 7.02
C THR A 283 -26.70 -7.14 7.42
N ASP A 284 -25.89 -7.87 6.65
CA ASP A 284 -25.65 -9.30 6.87
C ASP A 284 -24.26 -9.57 7.48
N LEU A 285 -23.43 -8.53 7.66
CA LEU A 285 -22.10 -8.65 8.24
C LEU A 285 -22.14 -8.46 9.74
N ASP A 286 -21.75 -9.49 10.48
CA ASP A 286 -21.50 -9.42 11.93
C ASP A 286 -20.17 -8.70 12.22
N ALA A 287 -20.08 -7.42 11.83
CA ALA A 287 -18.89 -6.60 11.93
C ALA A 287 -19.22 -5.18 12.41
N VAL A 288 -18.29 -4.59 13.17
CA VAL A 288 -18.30 -3.16 13.48
C VAL A 288 -17.83 -2.42 12.23
N VAL A 289 -18.77 -1.71 11.58
CA VAL A 289 -18.49 -0.90 10.40
C VAL A 289 -18.15 0.53 10.83
N VAL A 290 -17.00 1.02 10.38
CA VAL A 290 -16.52 2.38 10.62
C VAL A 290 -16.48 3.11 9.28
N ASP A 291 -17.41 4.04 9.08
CA ASP A 291 -17.36 4.97 7.96
C ASP A 291 -16.42 6.13 8.30
N LEU A 292 -15.46 6.40 7.42
CA LEU A 292 -14.42 7.41 7.60
C LEU A 292 -14.70 8.70 6.80
N ASP A 293 -15.77 8.75 6.01
CA ASP A 293 -16.12 9.91 5.17
C ASP A 293 -17.16 10.85 5.84
#